data_AF-Q7P3Y0-F1
#
_entry.id   AF-Q7P3Y0-F1
#
_cell.length_a   1.000
_cell.length_b   1.000
_cell.length_c   1.000
_cell.angle_alpha   90.00
_cell.angle_beta   90.00
_cell.angle_gamma   90.00
#
_symmetry.space_group_name_H-M   'P 1'
#
loop_
_entity.id
_entity.type
_entity.pdbx_description
1 polymer ?
#
loop_
_entity_poly.entity_id
_entity_poly.type
_entity_poly.pdbx_seq_one_letter_code
_entity_poly.pdbx_strand_id
1 'polypeptide(L)'
;MNQNGKKYITEIHEYFSDDTHTTCPFCMQTVNEKCKEIIFESIEKILNENVENHQKELQKYTRKEINIDFTQYSSFSDLVNKCKEKLDIFNETIILINKYIDTKFNSIYNPLYVENFNIISKYNSLVEVIEKLKKNIEGFNESITNIDSKVSELNKLNNDITYYDIIENFNKYKEQLSFKEEEEKKYNELFSELTKYNEQQKLLENQKRNIKIAIDSINKGLAYIFYSNNRLYIENTNEKYYIKSNGNSVKPGNISVGERNAIALCYFFTEILKNKNENEMYNQERLLVIDDPISSFDIENRIGILSYIKFQLNNFLNGHTETKSIILTHDIQTLYDLEKLVSEIINSCNQNHSEKFNFSILRLSNNKLDTFPLKKYQEYTTLMENIFDYGKGEKPEYEIVIGNSIRRVLEAFGTFIYKKGIDEISTSKEVLSKIPEKYRDYFENLLYRLVLHGGSHYEEHVKSLNNLTFFDYISNEDKIRTAKDILCFIFLLNNLHLLKHLSQKKDVESTINSWLKDIGSNF
;
A
#
# COMPACT_ATOMS: atom_id res chain seq x y z
N MET A 1 97.92 90.93 34.13
CA MET A 1 99.12 91.40 34.89
C MET A 1 100.27 90.45 34.60
N ASN A 2 101.39 90.97 34.08
CA ASN A 2 102.62 90.20 33.82
C ASN A 2 102.99 89.34 35.04
N GLN A 3 103.46 88.10 34.83
CA GLN A 3 103.97 87.23 35.92
C GLN A 3 105.01 87.94 36.79
N ASN A 4 105.81 88.83 36.20
CA ASN A 4 106.75 89.69 36.93
C ASN A 4 106.05 90.69 37.87
N GLY A 5 104.90 91.25 37.50
CA GLY A 5 104.17 92.21 38.34
C GLY A 5 103.49 91.57 39.55
N LYS A 6 103.10 90.30 39.46
CA LYS A 6 102.51 89.56 40.59
C LYS A 6 103.55 89.11 41.61
N LYS A 7 104.68 88.55 41.14
CA LYS A 7 105.80 88.17 42.02
C LYS A 7 106.33 89.39 42.79
N TYR A 8 106.41 90.52 42.10
CA TYR A 8 106.80 91.81 42.67
C TYR A 8 105.84 92.30 43.76
N ILE A 9 104.52 92.15 43.59
CA ILE A 9 103.53 92.51 44.61
C ILE A 9 103.63 91.60 45.86
N THR A 10 103.94 90.31 45.69
CA THR A 10 104.12 89.37 46.80
C THR A 10 105.41 89.62 47.58
N GLU A 11 106.52 89.96 46.91
CA GLU A 11 107.78 90.32 47.56
C GLU A 11 107.68 91.65 48.32
N ILE A 12 106.91 92.62 47.80
CA ILE A 12 106.59 93.87 48.52
C ILE A 12 105.77 93.59 49.78
N HIS A 13 104.81 92.66 49.70
CA HIS A 13 104.00 92.24 50.86
C HIS A 13 104.89 91.67 51.96
N GLU A 14 105.81 90.75 51.64
CA GLU A 14 106.72 90.12 52.62
C GLU A 14 107.70 91.11 53.25
N TYR A 15 108.29 92.02 52.46
CA TYR A 15 109.27 92.98 52.98
C TYR A 15 108.67 93.96 53.99
N PHE A 16 107.44 94.46 53.77
CA PHE A 16 106.78 95.40 54.69
C PHE A 16 106.08 94.71 55.88
N SER A 17 106.00 93.36 55.90
CA SER A 17 105.48 92.60 57.04
C SER A 17 106.46 92.48 58.22
N ASP A 18 107.74 92.84 58.06
CA ASP A 18 108.76 92.83 59.13
C ASP A 18 108.92 94.24 59.76
N ASP A 19 108.72 94.33 61.07
CA ASP A 19 108.71 95.60 61.82
C ASP A 19 110.10 96.20 62.07
N THR A 20 111.16 95.47 61.75
CA THR A 20 112.54 95.98 61.84
C THR A 20 112.92 96.90 60.68
N HIS A 21 112.17 96.90 59.59
CA HIS A 21 112.43 97.69 58.38
C HIS A 21 111.62 98.99 58.37
N THR A 22 112.24 100.08 58.83
CA THR A 22 111.60 101.40 58.90
C THR A 22 111.80 102.26 57.65
N THR A 23 112.48 101.75 56.62
CA THR A 23 112.85 102.50 55.41
C THR A 23 112.50 101.73 54.14
N CYS A 24 111.85 102.40 53.18
CA CYS A 24 111.43 101.81 51.92
C CYS A 24 112.66 101.47 51.05
N PRO A 25 112.78 100.23 50.53
CA PRO A 25 113.96 99.80 49.78
C PRO A 25 114.05 100.40 48.38
N PHE A 26 112.98 101.05 47.90
CA PHE A 26 112.94 101.64 46.55
C PHE A 26 113.11 103.16 46.55
N CYS A 27 112.54 103.87 47.52
CA CYS A 27 112.61 105.35 47.59
C CYS A 27 113.39 105.87 48.81
N MET A 28 113.91 104.99 49.67
CA MET A 28 114.70 105.28 50.89
C MET A 28 114.02 106.21 51.91
N GLN A 29 112.71 106.41 51.81
CA GLN A 29 111.95 107.17 52.80
C GLN A 29 111.55 106.30 53.99
N THR A 30 111.51 106.91 55.18
CA THR A 30 111.00 106.28 56.39
C THR A 30 109.50 106.02 56.26
N VAL A 31 109.09 104.75 56.30
CA VAL A 31 107.67 104.37 56.14
C VAL A 31 107.03 104.29 57.52
N ASN A 32 106.04 105.13 57.76
CA ASN A 32 105.22 105.05 58.98
C ASN A 32 104.12 103.98 58.82
N GLU A 33 103.61 103.45 59.94
CA GLU A 33 102.60 102.38 59.94
C GLU A 33 101.36 102.70 59.07
N LYS A 34 100.95 103.97 59.02
CA LYS A 34 99.79 104.41 58.24
C LYS A 34 99.92 104.17 56.73
N CYS A 35 101.14 104.20 56.21
CA CYS A 35 101.39 103.89 54.80
C CYS A 35 101.38 102.37 54.52
N LYS A 36 101.70 101.52 55.52
CA LYS A 36 101.63 100.06 55.36
C LYS A 36 100.18 99.60 55.16
N GLU A 37 99.23 100.12 55.95
CA GLU A 37 97.81 99.70 55.89
C GLU A 37 97.14 99.95 54.52
N ILE A 38 97.37 101.13 53.91
CA ILE A 38 96.74 101.51 52.63
C ILE A 38 97.22 100.62 51.46
N ILE A 39 98.48 100.19 51.52
CA ILE A 39 99.07 99.30 50.50
C ILE A 39 98.43 97.91 50.59
N PHE A 40 98.20 97.38 51.79
CA PHE A 40 97.58 96.06 51.98
C PHE A 40 96.11 96.01 51.53
N GLU A 41 95.28 97.00 51.89
CA GLU A 41 93.86 97.03 51.47
C GLU A 41 93.68 97.06 49.94
N SER A 42 94.57 97.74 49.23
CA SER A 42 94.50 97.89 47.78
C SER A 42 94.86 96.59 47.04
N ILE A 43 95.71 95.75 47.64
CA ILE A 43 96.14 94.47 47.06
C ILE A 43 95.04 93.40 47.20
N GLU A 44 94.30 93.35 48.31
CA GLU A 44 93.25 92.34 48.53
C GLU A 44 92.02 92.50 47.61
N LYS A 45 91.61 93.74 47.30
CA LYS A 45 90.40 93.99 46.48
C LYS A 45 90.50 93.51 45.02
N ILE A 46 91.70 93.49 44.45
CA ILE A 46 91.93 93.14 43.03
C ILE A 46 91.90 91.62 42.79
N LEU A 47 92.02 90.80 43.84
CA LEU A 47 92.17 89.36 43.71
C LEU A 47 90.84 88.56 43.66
N ASN A 48 89.67 89.12 44.02
CA ASN A 48 88.43 88.32 44.18
C ASN A 48 87.48 88.20 42.95
N GLU A 49 87.24 89.23 42.13
CA GLU A 49 86.18 89.17 41.08
C GLU A 49 86.50 88.25 39.87
N ASN A 50 87.78 88.20 39.46
CA ASN A 50 88.21 87.37 38.34
C ASN A 50 88.12 85.85 38.62
N VAL A 51 88.10 85.49 39.90
CA VAL A 51 88.09 84.11 40.39
C VAL A 51 86.70 83.49 40.24
N GLU A 52 85.67 84.25 40.62
CA GLU A 52 84.27 83.81 40.56
C GLU A 52 83.80 83.58 39.12
N ASN A 53 84.22 84.44 38.18
CA ASN A 53 83.88 84.28 36.76
C ASN A 53 84.51 83.02 36.14
N HIS A 54 85.74 82.68 36.53
CA HIS A 54 86.40 81.46 36.05
C HIS A 54 85.73 80.18 36.60
N GLN A 55 85.30 80.20 37.86
CA GLN A 55 84.53 79.11 38.47
C GLN A 55 83.20 78.84 37.76
N LYS A 56 82.46 79.90 37.39
CA LYS A 56 81.19 79.77 36.66
C LYS A 56 81.36 79.17 35.26
N GLU A 57 82.41 79.54 34.54
CA GLU A 57 82.69 78.97 33.21
C GLU A 57 83.04 77.47 33.30
N LEU A 58 83.82 77.05 34.32
CA LEU A 58 84.17 75.64 34.51
C LEU A 58 82.95 74.74 34.74
N GLN A 59 81.98 75.19 35.55
CA GLN A 59 80.75 74.45 35.83
C GLN A 59 79.90 74.21 34.57
N LYS A 60 79.96 75.08 33.55
CA LYS A 60 79.22 74.88 32.29
C LYS A 60 79.70 73.66 31.50
N TYR A 61 80.92 73.18 31.74
CA TYR A 61 81.50 72.03 31.05
C TYR A 61 81.29 70.71 31.77
N THR A 62 80.76 70.72 32.99
CA THR A 62 80.35 69.49 33.69
C THR A 62 79.22 68.79 32.92
N ARG A 63 79.32 67.46 32.77
CA ARG A 63 78.32 66.64 32.05
C ARG A 63 77.82 65.51 32.94
N LYS A 64 76.56 65.11 32.77
CA LYS A 64 75.99 63.94 33.43
C LYS A 64 76.29 62.68 32.61
N GLU A 65 76.41 61.55 33.31
CA GLU A 65 76.51 60.22 32.71
C GLU A 65 75.23 59.86 31.93
N ILE A 66 75.39 59.02 30.91
CA ILE A 66 74.29 58.52 30.08
C ILE A 66 73.89 57.14 30.59
N ASN A 67 72.60 56.93 30.82
CA ASN A 67 72.05 55.62 31.17
C ASN A 67 71.14 55.09 30.05
N ILE A 68 71.43 53.88 29.57
CA ILE A 68 70.65 53.18 28.55
C ILE A 68 70.26 51.81 29.10
N ASP A 69 68.97 51.52 29.10
CA ASP A 69 68.47 50.20 29.50
C ASP A 69 68.52 49.21 28.33
N PHE A 70 69.28 48.12 28.50
CA PHE A 70 69.42 47.05 27.51
C PHE A 70 68.66 45.75 27.87
N THR A 71 67.84 45.75 28.93
CA THR A 71 67.17 44.55 29.45
C THR A 71 66.34 43.80 28.40
N GLN A 72 65.70 44.53 27.49
CA GLN A 72 64.82 43.97 26.46
C GLN A 72 65.58 43.31 25.28
N TYR A 73 66.90 43.45 25.21
CA TYR A 73 67.71 42.96 24.07
C TYR A 73 68.60 41.77 24.43
N SER A 74 68.23 41.00 25.47
CA SER A 74 69.01 39.90 26.04
C SER A 74 69.43 38.83 25.02
N SER A 75 68.65 38.62 23.96
CA SER A 75 68.95 37.69 22.85
C SER A 75 70.18 38.09 22.02
N PHE A 76 70.66 39.33 22.13
CA PHE A 76 71.87 39.83 21.46
C PHE A 76 73.00 40.05 22.49
N SER A 77 73.14 39.12 23.44
CA SER A 77 73.99 39.23 24.63
C SER A 77 75.40 39.76 24.34
N ASP A 78 76.05 39.28 23.28
CA ASP A 78 77.42 39.67 22.93
C ASP A 78 77.54 41.14 22.50
N LEU A 79 76.58 41.65 21.73
CA LEU A 79 76.56 43.05 21.30
C LEU A 79 76.06 43.97 22.41
N VAL A 80 75.08 43.52 23.20
CA VAL A 80 74.60 44.23 24.38
C VAL A 80 75.73 44.41 25.40
N ASN A 81 76.53 43.37 25.65
CA ASN A 81 77.68 43.46 26.54
C ASN A 81 78.73 44.44 26.01
N LYS A 82 78.99 44.45 24.70
CA LYS A 82 79.88 45.45 24.07
C LYS A 82 79.33 46.88 24.15
N CYS A 83 78.01 47.06 23.99
CA CYS A 83 77.36 48.37 24.18
C CYS A 83 77.53 48.86 25.63
N LYS A 84 77.31 47.98 26.62
CA LYS A 84 77.50 48.30 28.04
C LYS A 84 78.95 48.68 28.34
N GLU A 85 79.91 47.86 27.89
CA GLU A 85 81.34 48.13 28.06
C GLU A 85 81.75 49.49 27.47
N LYS A 86 81.30 49.80 26.23
CA LYS A 86 81.59 51.10 25.61
C LYS A 86 80.88 52.27 26.29
N LEU A 87 79.68 52.05 26.83
CA LEU A 87 78.92 53.06 27.58
C LEU A 87 79.62 53.37 28.91
N ASP A 88 80.09 52.34 29.62
CA ASP A 88 80.83 52.46 30.87
C ASP A 88 82.14 53.22 30.64
N ILE A 89 82.92 52.85 29.62
CA ILE A 89 84.16 53.56 29.24
C ILE A 89 83.88 55.05 28.93
N PHE A 90 82.76 55.34 28.26
CA PHE A 90 82.37 56.71 27.95
C PHE A 90 81.97 57.49 29.23
N ASN A 91 81.18 56.89 30.11
CA ASN A 91 80.75 57.49 31.37
C ASN A 91 81.91 57.68 32.36
N GLU A 92 82.82 56.70 32.49
CA GLU A 92 84.04 56.84 33.28
C GLU A 92 84.89 58.03 32.80
N THR A 93 84.93 58.26 31.48
CA THR A 93 85.63 59.40 30.91
C THR A 93 84.95 60.73 31.27
N ILE A 94 83.62 60.76 31.28
CA ILE A 94 82.85 61.93 31.75
C ILE A 94 83.13 62.20 33.24
N ILE A 95 83.11 61.16 34.08
CA ILE A 95 83.41 61.27 35.52
C ILE A 95 84.82 61.83 35.71
N LEU A 96 85.80 61.32 34.96
CA LEU A 96 87.19 61.78 35.05
C LEU A 96 87.32 63.25 34.65
N ILE A 97 86.71 63.66 33.53
CA ILE A 97 86.69 65.06 33.09
C ILE A 97 86.06 65.94 34.17
N ASN A 98 84.92 65.54 34.72
CA ASN A 98 84.26 66.28 35.81
C ASN A 98 85.18 66.42 37.02
N LYS A 99 85.91 65.37 37.41
CA LYS A 99 86.88 65.43 38.52
C LYS A 99 88.00 66.44 38.28
N TYR A 100 88.51 66.53 37.04
CA TYR A 100 89.51 67.55 36.68
C TYR A 100 88.91 68.96 36.70
N ILE A 101 87.67 69.13 36.23
CA ILE A 101 86.92 70.39 36.33
C ILE A 101 86.78 70.80 37.80
N ASP A 102 86.39 69.88 38.69
CA ASP A 102 86.24 70.12 40.13
C ASP A 102 87.58 70.44 40.81
N THR A 103 88.66 69.78 40.41
CA THR A 103 90.00 70.06 40.94
C THR A 103 90.44 71.48 40.56
N LYS A 104 90.17 71.91 39.32
CA LYS A 104 90.44 73.29 38.88
C LYS A 104 89.52 74.30 39.57
N PHE A 105 88.27 73.94 39.77
CA PHE A 105 87.28 74.75 40.47
C PHE A 105 87.71 75.05 41.92
N ASN A 106 88.32 74.07 42.60
CA ASN A 106 88.78 74.20 43.99
C ASN A 106 90.19 74.80 44.14
N SER A 107 91.00 74.87 43.07
CA SER A 107 92.39 75.37 43.11
C SER A 107 92.72 76.28 41.93
N ILE A 108 91.99 77.40 41.85
CA ILE A 108 91.90 78.27 40.66
C ILE A 108 93.25 78.82 40.20
N TYR A 109 94.12 79.14 41.15
CA TYR A 109 95.41 79.76 40.86
C TYR A 109 96.51 78.78 40.45
N ASN A 110 96.28 77.48 40.62
CA ASN A 110 97.23 76.45 40.20
C ASN A 110 96.97 76.05 38.74
N PRO A 111 97.97 76.14 37.85
CA PRO A 111 97.83 75.63 36.49
C PRO A 111 97.63 74.12 36.53
N LEU A 112 96.60 73.64 35.83
CA LEU A 112 96.30 72.22 35.69
C LEU A 112 96.71 71.78 34.29
N TYR A 113 97.56 70.77 34.24
CA TYR A 113 97.95 70.11 33.00
C TYR A 113 97.06 68.89 32.81
N VAL A 114 96.40 68.83 31.66
CA VAL A 114 95.39 67.81 31.37
C VAL A 114 95.73 67.15 30.04
N GLU A 115 95.74 65.83 30.01
CA GLU A 115 95.90 65.04 28.79
C GLU A 115 94.60 65.01 27.98
N ASN A 116 94.69 64.78 26.67
CA ASN A 116 93.51 64.66 25.82
C ASN A 116 92.72 63.38 26.16
N PHE A 117 91.52 63.54 26.73
CA PHE A 117 90.64 62.44 27.13
C PHE A 117 90.06 61.62 25.97
N ASN A 118 90.23 62.09 24.72
CA ASN A 118 89.75 61.43 23.50
C ASN A 118 88.24 61.11 23.54
N ILE A 119 87.44 61.93 24.23
CA ILE A 119 86.01 61.68 24.48
C ILE A 119 85.19 61.50 23.19
N ILE A 120 85.52 62.23 22.13
CA ILE A 120 84.84 62.11 20.82
C ILE A 120 85.05 60.72 20.22
N SER A 121 86.26 60.16 20.33
CA SER A 121 86.56 58.81 19.83
C SER A 121 85.80 57.73 20.60
N LYS A 122 85.67 57.88 21.92
CA LYS A 122 84.91 56.97 22.79
C LYS A 122 83.41 57.05 22.50
N TYR A 123 82.89 58.25 22.25
CA TYR A 123 81.50 58.47 21.80
C TYR A 123 81.23 57.78 20.47
N ASN A 124 82.08 57.99 19.46
CA ASN A 124 81.90 57.38 18.14
C ASN A 124 81.98 55.84 18.23
N SER A 125 82.87 55.31 19.07
CA SER A 125 82.96 53.86 19.31
C SER A 125 81.68 53.30 19.95
N LEU A 126 81.03 54.02 20.86
CA LEU A 126 79.74 53.63 21.43
C LEU A 126 78.64 53.64 20.38
N VAL A 127 78.54 54.71 19.58
CA VAL A 127 77.54 54.84 18.51
C VAL A 127 77.65 53.70 17.50
N GLU A 128 78.86 53.35 17.08
CA GLU A 128 79.09 52.27 16.11
C GLU A 128 78.56 50.91 16.60
N VAL A 129 78.76 50.59 17.89
CA VAL A 129 78.28 49.32 18.45
C VAL A 129 76.75 49.34 18.59
N ILE A 130 76.16 50.49 18.95
CA ILE A 130 74.70 50.65 19.02
C ILE A 130 74.05 50.50 17.63
N GLU A 131 74.63 51.07 16.58
CA GLU A 131 74.13 50.92 15.21
C GLU A 131 74.21 49.46 14.73
N LYS A 132 75.30 48.75 15.06
CA LYS A 132 75.43 47.31 14.79
C LYS A 132 74.35 46.49 15.50
N LEU A 133 74.04 46.82 16.76
CA LEU A 133 72.97 46.17 17.51
C LEU A 133 71.61 46.40 16.83
N LYS A 134 71.31 47.64 16.42
CA LYS A 134 70.07 47.99 15.73
C LYS A 134 69.87 47.18 14.45
N LYS A 135 70.89 47.09 13.61
CA LYS A 135 70.83 46.35 12.34
C LYS A 135 70.54 44.85 12.53
N ASN A 136 71.08 44.24 13.58
CA ASN A 136 70.82 42.84 13.88
C ASN A 136 69.41 42.60 14.41
N ILE A 137 68.85 43.55 15.17
CA ILE A 137 67.44 43.48 15.61
C ILE A 137 66.50 43.54 14.41
N GLU A 138 66.76 44.45 13.46
CA GLU A 138 65.97 44.57 12.22
C GLU A 138 66.01 43.27 11.40
N GLY A 139 67.19 42.69 11.19
CA GLY A 139 67.32 41.41 10.47
C GLY A 139 66.65 40.22 11.17
N PHE A 140 66.66 40.17 12.50
CA PHE A 140 65.95 39.13 13.26
C PHE A 140 64.43 39.23 13.07
N ASN A 141 63.87 40.46 13.11
CA ASN A 141 62.43 40.67 12.94
C ASN A 141 61.94 40.34 11.53
N GLU A 142 62.72 40.64 10.48
CA GLU A 142 62.40 40.23 9.09
C GLU A 142 62.35 38.70 8.92
N SER A 143 63.19 37.97 9.66
CA SER A 143 63.19 36.50 9.60
C SER A 143 61.92 35.87 10.18
N ILE A 144 61.28 36.53 11.15
CA ILE A 144 60.03 36.09 11.79
C ILE A 144 58.81 36.34 10.89
N THR A 145 58.80 37.43 10.11
CA THR A 145 57.66 37.78 9.25
C THR A 145 57.39 36.76 8.13
N ASN A 146 58.38 35.92 7.80
CA ASN A 146 58.30 34.90 6.75
C ASN A 146 57.85 33.50 7.23
N ILE A 147 57.62 33.30 8.53
CA ILE A 147 57.26 31.98 9.07
C ILE A 147 55.84 31.56 8.66
N ASP A 148 54.86 32.45 8.80
CA ASP A 148 53.46 32.14 8.51
C ASP A 148 53.23 31.77 7.04
N SER A 149 53.93 32.45 6.12
CA SER A 149 53.87 32.14 4.69
C SER A 149 54.42 30.74 4.40
N LYS A 150 55.54 30.34 5.04
CA LYS A 150 56.12 29.00 4.87
C LYS A 150 55.23 27.92 5.46
N VAL A 151 54.59 28.16 6.61
CA VAL A 151 53.64 27.22 7.21
C VAL A 151 52.45 26.98 6.28
N SER A 152 51.91 28.03 5.67
CA SER A 152 50.82 27.91 4.70
C SER A 152 51.21 27.07 3.47
N GLU A 153 52.42 27.31 2.94
CA GLU A 153 52.96 26.56 1.81
C GLU A 153 53.18 25.07 2.15
N LEU A 154 53.73 24.78 3.32
CA LEU A 154 53.92 23.40 3.80
C LEU A 154 52.59 22.67 4.01
N ASN A 155 51.57 23.34 4.55
CA ASN A 155 50.23 22.75 4.68
C ASN A 155 49.61 22.42 3.32
N LYS A 156 49.82 23.30 2.32
CA LYS A 156 49.35 23.05 0.96
C LYS A 156 50.04 21.84 0.33
N LEU A 157 51.36 21.74 0.45
CA LEU A 157 52.15 20.58 0.02
C LEU A 157 51.69 19.29 0.72
N ASN A 158 51.44 19.34 2.03
CA ASN A 158 50.96 18.18 2.77
C ASN A 158 49.57 17.71 2.30
N ASN A 159 48.67 18.65 1.98
CA ASN A 159 47.36 18.34 1.40
C ASN A 159 47.49 17.72 0.00
N ASP A 160 48.40 18.24 -0.83
CA ASP A 160 48.67 17.70 -2.17
C ASP A 160 49.22 16.26 -2.08
N ILE A 161 50.18 16.02 -1.18
CA ILE A 161 50.71 14.66 -0.92
C ILE A 161 49.57 13.72 -0.50
N THR A 162 48.77 14.15 0.47
CA THR A 162 47.62 13.36 0.96
C THR A 162 46.65 13.04 -0.17
N TYR A 163 46.37 14.00 -1.07
CA TYR A 163 45.51 13.78 -2.23
C TYR A 163 46.06 12.67 -3.14
N TYR A 164 47.34 12.75 -3.52
CA TYR A 164 47.94 11.75 -4.41
C TYR A 164 48.10 10.38 -3.75
N ASP A 165 48.30 10.32 -2.44
CA ASP A 165 48.38 9.07 -1.68
C ASP A 165 47.04 8.31 -1.67
N ILE A 166 45.90 9.02 -1.68
CA ILE A 166 44.58 8.41 -1.54
C ILE A 166 43.76 8.33 -2.83
N ILE A 167 44.07 9.13 -3.86
CA ILE A 167 43.19 9.30 -5.03
C ILE A 167 42.91 7.98 -5.76
N GLU A 168 43.90 7.09 -5.88
CA GLU A 168 43.71 5.79 -6.54
C GLU A 168 42.77 4.89 -5.73
N ASN A 169 42.96 4.82 -4.41
CA ASN A 169 42.10 4.06 -3.51
C ASN A 169 40.68 4.64 -3.45
N PHE A 170 40.55 5.96 -3.46
CA PHE A 170 39.26 6.65 -3.49
C PHE A 170 38.49 6.39 -4.79
N ASN A 171 39.19 6.39 -5.93
CA ASN A 171 38.58 6.05 -7.22
C ASN A 171 38.11 4.60 -7.25
N LYS A 172 38.93 3.65 -6.76
CA LYS A 172 38.51 2.24 -6.60
C LYS A 172 37.31 2.08 -5.67
N TYR A 173 37.27 2.81 -4.56
CA TYR A 173 36.12 2.83 -3.67
C TYR A 173 34.86 3.33 -4.38
N LYS A 174 34.94 4.43 -5.14
CA LYS A 174 33.82 4.95 -5.93
C LYS A 174 33.32 3.94 -6.96
N GLU A 175 34.23 3.30 -7.68
CA GLU A 175 33.90 2.27 -8.66
C GLU A 175 33.21 1.06 -8.00
N GLN A 176 33.73 0.59 -6.87
CA GLN A 176 33.13 -0.51 -6.12
C GLN A 176 31.76 -0.13 -5.53
N LEU A 177 31.58 1.13 -5.14
CA LEU A 177 30.30 1.65 -4.66
C LEU A 177 29.26 1.65 -5.78
N SER A 178 29.63 2.10 -7.00
CA SER A 178 28.71 2.03 -8.15
C SER A 178 28.37 0.59 -8.53
N PHE A 179 29.34 -0.33 -8.51
CA PHE A 179 29.07 -1.75 -8.76
C PHE A 179 28.12 -2.34 -7.72
N LYS A 180 28.31 -1.99 -6.44
CA LYS A 180 27.41 -2.43 -5.37
C LYS A 180 25.98 -1.92 -5.60
N GLU A 181 25.82 -0.64 -5.94
CA GLU A 181 24.50 -0.04 -6.19
C GLU A 181 23.79 -0.71 -7.38
N GLU A 182 24.52 -1.01 -8.46
CA GLU A 182 23.97 -1.74 -9.61
C GLU A 182 23.53 -3.17 -9.25
N GLU A 183 24.36 -3.91 -8.51
CA GLU A 183 24.04 -5.28 -8.11
C GLU A 183 22.91 -5.33 -7.06
N GLU A 184 22.84 -4.39 -6.12
CA GLU A 184 21.71 -4.25 -5.20
C GLU A 184 20.40 -3.98 -5.96
N LYS A 185 20.45 -3.15 -7.01
CA LYS A 185 19.29 -2.90 -7.85
C LYS A 185 18.82 -4.16 -8.56
N LYS A 186 19.74 -4.91 -9.20
CA LYS A 186 19.43 -6.21 -9.84
C LYS A 186 18.88 -7.23 -8.85
N TYR A 187 19.46 -7.31 -7.66
CA TYR A 187 18.99 -8.19 -6.59
C TYR A 187 17.55 -7.86 -6.21
N ASN A 188 17.24 -6.58 -6.00
CA ASN A 188 15.89 -6.14 -5.63
C ASN A 188 14.86 -6.42 -6.74
N GLU A 189 15.24 -6.22 -8.01
CA GLU A 189 14.41 -6.54 -9.18
C GLU A 189 14.11 -8.06 -9.24
N LEU A 190 15.15 -8.90 -9.17
CA LEU A 190 15.00 -10.37 -9.17
C LEU A 190 14.21 -10.88 -7.97
N PHE A 191 14.41 -10.29 -6.79
CA PHE A 191 13.66 -10.65 -5.58
C PHE A 191 12.18 -10.31 -5.72
N SER A 192 11.86 -9.16 -6.33
CA SER A 192 10.47 -8.78 -6.62
C SER A 192 9.82 -9.76 -7.61
N GLU A 193 10.53 -10.14 -8.68
CA GLU A 193 10.04 -11.13 -9.64
C GLU A 193 9.81 -12.50 -8.98
N LEU A 194 10.76 -12.97 -8.17
CA LEU A 194 10.64 -14.24 -7.46
C LEU A 194 9.43 -14.26 -6.52
N THR A 195 9.18 -13.15 -5.82
CA THR A 195 8.02 -13.01 -4.93
C THR A 195 6.72 -13.11 -5.74
N LYS A 196 6.65 -12.41 -6.88
CA LYS A 196 5.49 -12.44 -7.79
C LYS A 196 5.24 -13.85 -8.35
N TYR A 197 6.28 -14.56 -8.79
CA TYR A 197 6.15 -15.92 -9.29
C TYR A 197 5.70 -16.91 -8.21
N ASN A 198 6.19 -16.76 -6.97
CA ASN A 198 5.75 -17.59 -5.84
C ASN A 198 4.25 -17.37 -5.51
N GLU A 199 3.79 -16.12 -5.53
CA GLU A 199 2.36 -15.81 -5.34
C GLU A 199 1.50 -16.42 -6.45
N GLN A 200 1.95 -16.32 -7.71
CA GLN A 200 1.27 -16.95 -8.85
C GLN A 200 1.22 -18.47 -8.73
N GLN A 201 2.33 -19.11 -8.35
CA GLN A 201 2.37 -20.56 -8.14
C GLN A 201 1.36 -20.99 -7.08
N LYS A 202 1.35 -20.31 -5.92
CA LYS A 202 0.42 -20.61 -4.84
C LYS A 202 -1.04 -20.44 -5.28
N LEU A 203 -1.32 -19.43 -6.09
CA LEU A 203 -2.66 -19.20 -6.65
C LEU A 203 -3.07 -20.34 -7.59
N LEU A 204 -2.18 -20.78 -8.49
CA LEU A 204 -2.42 -21.90 -9.41
C LEU A 204 -2.59 -23.24 -8.66
N GLU A 205 -1.80 -23.50 -7.62
CA GLU A 205 -1.94 -24.71 -6.79
C GLU A 205 -3.28 -24.74 -6.05
N ASN A 206 -3.72 -23.60 -5.51
CA ASN A 206 -5.04 -23.46 -4.89
C ASN A 206 -6.17 -23.69 -5.91
N GLN A 207 -6.06 -23.15 -7.12
CA GLN A 207 -7.03 -23.41 -8.19
C GLN A 207 -7.12 -24.91 -8.52
N LYS A 208 -5.99 -25.60 -8.63
CA LYS A 208 -5.95 -27.05 -8.88
C LYS A 208 -6.58 -27.86 -7.75
N ARG A 209 -6.35 -27.47 -6.50
CA ARG A 209 -6.99 -28.08 -5.32
C ARG A 209 -8.51 -27.87 -5.33
N ASN A 210 -8.96 -26.66 -5.67
CA ASN A 210 -10.38 -26.33 -5.75
C ASN A 210 -11.11 -27.13 -6.84
N ILE A 211 -10.47 -27.39 -7.99
CA ILE A 211 -11.01 -28.26 -9.03
C ILE A 211 -11.26 -29.67 -8.48
N LYS A 212 -10.29 -30.25 -7.75
CA LYS A 212 -10.45 -31.59 -7.18
C LYS A 212 -11.59 -31.66 -6.16
N ILE A 213 -11.68 -30.67 -5.26
CA ILE A 213 -12.76 -30.58 -4.27
C ILE A 213 -14.13 -30.47 -4.95
N ALA A 214 -14.23 -29.68 -6.03
CA ALA A 214 -15.47 -29.54 -6.79
C ALA A 214 -15.89 -30.87 -7.41
N ILE A 215 -14.97 -31.60 -8.04
CA ILE A 215 -15.27 -32.92 -8.63
C ILE A 215 -15.72 -33.91 -7.56
N ASP A 216 -15.05 -33.95 -6.40
CA ASP A 216 -15.45 -34.81 -5.30
C ASP A 216 -16.85 -34.47 -4.77
N SER A 217 -17.20 -33.16 -4.73
CA SER A 217 -18.54 -32.70 -4.36
C SER A 217 -19.59 -33.12 -5.38
N ILE A 218 -19.31 -32.97 -6.68
CA ILE A 218 -20.20 -33.42 -7.75
C ILE A 218 -20.41 -34.93 -7.65
N ASN A 219 -19.34 -35.72 -7.52
CA ASN A 219 -19.43 -37.17 -7.42
C ASN A 219 -20.21 -37.63 -6.18
N LYS A 220 -20.09 -36.93 -5.05
CA LYS A 220 -20.95 -37.17 -3.86
C LYS A 220 -22.41 -36.91 -4.16
N GLY A 221 -22.72 -35.82 -4.87
CA GLY A 221 -24.08 -35.50 -5.30
C GLY A 221 -24.65 -36.56 -6.26
N LEU A 222 -23.87 -36.99 -7.25
CA LEU A 222 -24.26 -38.04 -8.19
C LEU A 222 -24.49 -39.37 -7.47
N ALA A 223 -23.60 -39.75 -6.56
CA ALA A 223 -23.76 -40.95 -5.74
C ALA A 223 -25.02 -40.91 -4.90
N TYR A 224 -25.37 -39.73 -4.38
CA TYR A 224 -26.61 -39.51 -3.62
C TYR A 224 -27.85 -39.65 -4.50
N ILE A 225 -27.88 -39.02 -5.68
CA ILE A 225 -29.01 -39.09 -6.62
C ILE A 225 -29.23 -40.52 -7.12
N PHE A 226 -28.16 -41.21 -7.51
CA PHE A 226 -28.25 -42.55 -8.10
C PHE A 226 -28.22 -43.68 -7.09
N TYR A 227 -28.04 -43.35 -5.80
CA TYR A 227 -27.80 -44.33 -4.74
C TYR A 227 -26.69 -45.34 -5.10
N SER A 228 -25.65 -44.87 -5.80
CA SER A 228 -24.57 -45.69 -6.35
C SER A 228 -23.34 -44.86 -6.67
N ASN A 229 -22.18 -45.27 -6.17
CA ASN A 229 -20.90 -44.62 -6.46
C ASN A 229 -20.39 -44.90 -7.88
N ASN A 230 -20.93 -45.92 -8.55
CA ASN A 230 -20.42 -46.40 -9.83
C ASN A 230 -21.34 -46.12 -11.01
N ARG A 231 -22.61 -45.77 -10.76
CA ARG A 231 -23.60 -45.52 -11.82
C ARG A 231 -23.16 -44.39 -12.74
N LEU A 232 -22.74 -43.27 -12.16
CA LEU A 232 -22.18 -42.13 -12.90
C LEU A 232 -21.16 -41.38 -12.02
N TYR A 233 -19.93 -41.23 -12.51
CA TYR A 233 -18.90 -40.43 -11.83
C TYR A 233 -18.03 -39.67 -12.84
N ILE A 234 -17.44 -38.56 -12.39
CA ILE A 234 -16.54 -37.72 -13.17
C ILE A 234 -15.12 -37.89 -12.64
N GLU A 235 -14.18 -38.15 -13.55
CA GLU A 235 -12.76 -38.26 -13.26
C GLU A 235 -12.02 -37.07 -13.90
N ASN A 236 -10.96 -36.59 -13.23
CA ASN A 236 -10.00 -35.67 -13.82
C ASN A 236 -8.69 -36.41 -14.05
N THR A 237 -8.35 -36.62 -15.32
CA THR A 237 -7.08 -37.22 -15.74
C THR A 237 -6.46 -36.32 -16.80
N ASN A 238 -5.18 -36.00 -16.66
CA ASN A 238 -4.43 -35.13 -17.58
C ASN A 238 -5.16 -33.81 -17.90
N GLU A 239 -5.73 -33.16 -16.88
CA GLU A 239 -6.44 -31.88 -16.99
C GLU A 239 -7.72 -31.92 -17.84
N LYS A 240 -8.22 -33.12 -18.13
CA LYS A 240 -9.47 -33.34 -18.85
C LYS A 240 -10.48 -34.05 -17.96
N TYR A 241 -11.75 -33.74 -18.17
CA TYR A 241 -12.87 -34.38 -17.49
C TYR A 241 -13.35 -35.57 -18.31
N TYR A 242 -13.43 -36.74 -17.67
CA TYR A 242 -13.99 -37.94 -18.26
C TYR A 242 -15.21 -38.38 -17.46
N ILE A 243 -16.29 -38.67 -18.17
CA ILE A 243 -17.50 -39.23 -17.58
C ILE A 243 -17.40 -40.74 -17.63
N LYS A 244 -17.75 -41.38 -16.53
CA LYS A 244 -17.76 -42.83 -16.39
C LYS A 244 -19.15 -43.28 -15.96
N SER A 245 -19.75 -44.16 -16.76
CA SER A 245 -21.05 -44.76 -16.46
C SER A 245 -20.85 -46.26 -16.24
N ASN A 246 -21.27 -46.76 -15.07
CA ASN A 246 -21.01 -48.13 -14.62
C ASN A 246 -19.53 -48.56 -14.75
N GLY A 247 -18.60 -47.64 -14.45
CA GLY A 247 -17.15 -47.85 -14.57
C GLY A 247 -16.56 -47.70 -15.99
N ASN A 248 -17.38 -47.61 -17.03
CA ASN A 248 -16.92 -47.49 -18.41
C ASN A 248 -16.86 -46.02 -18.85
N SER A 249 -15.83 -45.65 -19.61
CA SER A 249 -15.70 -44.27 -20.11
C SER A 249 -16.72 -44.03 -21.22
N VAL A 250 -17.48 -42.94 -21.10
CA VAL A 250 -18.56 -42.58 -22.01
C VAL A 250 -18.41 -41.14 -22.49
N LYS A 251 -18.81 -40.89 -23.74
CA LYS A 251 -18.87 -39.53 -24.28
C LYS A 251 -20.10 -38.80 -23.69
N PRO A 252 -20.04 -37.48 -23.47
CA PRO A 252 -21.19 -36.71 -22.98
C PRO A 252 -22.47 -36.82 -23.83
N GLY A 253 -22.32 -37.06 -25.14
CA GLY A 253 -23.47 -37.29 -26.03
C GLY A 253 -24.13 -38.67 -25.91
N ASN A 254 -23.50 -39.60 -25.20
CA ASN A 254 -23.95 -40.99 -25.07
C ASN A 254 -24.59 -41.31 -23.71
N ILE A 255 -24.61 -40.35 -22.79
CA ILE A 255 -25.35 -40.47 -21.53
C ILE A 255 -26.80 -40.03 -21.71
N SER A 256 -27.69 -40.60 -20.92
CA SER A 256 -29.11 -40.29 -20.97
C SER A 256 -29.39 -38.81 -20.68
N VAL A 257 -30.57 -38.33 -21.08
CA VAL A 257 -31.02 -36.96 -20.74
C VAL A 257 -31.03 -36.78 -19.21
N GLY A 258 -31.53 -37.77 -18.47
CA GLY A 258 -31.60 -37.67 -17.02
C GLY A 258 -30.24 -37.68 -16.32
N GLU A 259 -29.26 -38.43 -16.82
CA GLU A 259 -27.88 -38.35 -16.31
C GLU A 259 -27.24 -36.98 -16.55
N ARG A 260 -27.54 -36.34 -17.69
CA ARG A 260 -27.09 -34.98 -17.96
C ARG A 260 -27.73 -33.98 -17.00
N ASN A 261 -29.02 -34.12 -16.72
CA ASN A 261 -29.74 -33.29 -15.76
C ASN A 261 -29.17 -33.45 -14.35
N ALA A 262 -28.90 -34.68 -13.92
CA ALA A 262 -28.28 -34.95 -12.61
C ALA A 262 -26.89 -34.31 -12.48
N ILE A 263 -26.04 -34.41 -13.52
CA ILE A 263 -24.74 -33.72 -13.54
C ILE A 263 -24.93 -32.20 -13.45
N ALA A 264 -25.85 -31.63 -14.24
CA ALA A 264 -26.11 -30.20 -14.25
C ALA A 264 -26.58 -29.70 -12.87
N LEU A 265 -27.45 -30.45 -12.21
CA LEU A 265 -27.95 -30.13 -10.87
C LEU A 265 -26.84 -30.20 -9.80
N CYS A 266 -26.01 -31.24 -9.80
CA CYS A 266 -24.86 -31.31 -8.89
C CYS A 266 -23.87 -30.17 -9.16
N TYR A 267 -23.58 -29.90 -10.44
CA TYR A 267 -22.70 -28.82 -10.84
C TYR A 267 -23.24 -27.45 -10.38
N PHE A 268 -24.54 -27.19 -10.53
CA PHE A 268 -25.19 -25.96 -10.07
C PHE A 268 -24.88 -25.69 -8.59
N PHE A 269 -25.14 -26.65 -7.71
CA PHE A 269 -24.87 -26.46 -6.28
C PHE A 269 -23.37 -26.41 -5.94
N THR A 270 -22.53 -27.22 -6.60
CA THR A 270 -21.08 -27.19 -6.36
C THR A 270 -20.46 -25.86 -6.80
N GLU A 271 -20.89 -25.28 -7.92
CA GLU A 271 -20.35 -24.01 -8.42
C GLU A 271 -20.69 -22.84 -7.47
N ILE A 272 -21.87 -22.87 -6.82
CA ILE A 272 -22.27 -21.91 -5.78
C ILE A 272 -21.30 -21.89 -4.58
N LEU A 273 -20.67 -23.03 -4.31
CA LEU A 273 -19.81 -23.31 -3.16
C LEU A 273 -18.31 -23.17 -3.48
N LYS A 274 -17.96 -22.96 -4.74
CA LYS A 274 -16.59 -22.89 -5.23
C LYS A 274 -15.83 -21.71 -4.62
N ASN A 275 -14.56 -21.93 -4.28
CA ASN A 275 -13.65 -20.96 -3.67
C ASN A 275 -14.11 -20.40 -2.31
N LYS A 276 -15.05 -21.04 -1.62
CA LYS A 276 -15.48 -20.63 -0.27
C LYS A 276 -14.88 -21.53 0.79
N ASN A 277 -14.52 -20.94 1.92
CA ASN A 277 -14.12 -21.68 3.12
C ASN A 277 -15.34 -22.42 3.67
N GLU A 278 -15.13 -23.57 4.34
CA GLU A 278 -16.21 -24.40 4.90
C GLU A 278 -17.19 -23.61 5.77
N ASN A 279 -16.69 -22.60 6.50
CA ASN A 279 -17.50 -21.72 7.36
C ASN A 279 -18.38 -20.71 6.61
N GLU A 280 -18.11 -20.44 5.33
CA GLU A 280 -18.84 -19.45 4.50
C GLU A 280 -19.71 -20.10 3.41
N MET A 281 -19.67 -21.43 3.28
CA MET A 281 -20.33 -22.17 2.20
C MET A 281 -21.83 -21.84 2.10
N TYR A 282 -22.51 -21.88 3.25
CA TYR A 282 -23.97 -21.71 3.36
C TYR A 282 -24.38 -20.43 4.10
N ASN A 283 -23.44 -19.72 4.74
CA ASN A 283 -23.72 -18.57 5.62
C ASN A 283 -23.78 -17.22 4.88
N GLN A 284 -24.13 -17.21 3.60
CA GLN A 284 -24.27 -15.98 2.82
C GLN A 284 -25.67 -15.87 2.26
N GLU A 285 -26.21 -14.66 2.21
CA GLU A 285 -27.49 -14.35 1.58
C GLU A 285 -27.46 -14.74 0.10
N ARG A 286 -28.47 -15.50 -0.34
CA ARG A 286 -28.60 -15.97 -1.73
C ARG A 286 -30.05 -16.00 -2.19
N LEU A 287 -30.24 -15.80 -3.49
CA LEU A 287 -31.48 -16.15 -4.18
C LEU A 287 -31.21 -17.36 -5.09
N LEU A 288 -31.82 -18.50 -4.77
CA LEU A 288 -31.74 -19.71 -5.55
C LEU A 288 -32.96 -19.79 -6.49
N VAL A 289 -32.73 -19.88 -7.79
CA VAL A 289 -33.80 -20.09 -8.78
C VAL A 289 -33.52 -21.40 -9.49
N ILE A 290 -34.44 -22.35 -9.37
CA ILE A 290 -34.32 -23.69 -9.95
C ILE A 290 -35.51 -23.89 -10.90
N ASP A 291 -35.21 -24.01 -12.19
CA ASP A 291 -36.21 -24.21 -13.23
C ASP A 291 -36.33 -25.70 -13.60
N ASP A 292 -37.53 -26.23 -13.44
CA ASP A 292 -37.94 -27.61 -13.71
C ASP A 292 -36.89 -28.67 -13.29
N PRO A 293 -36.63 -28.81 -11.98
CA PRO A 293 -35.54 -29.66 -11.48
C PRO A 293 -35.69 -31.16 -11.80
N ILE A 294 -36.87 -31.59 -12.23
CA ILE A 294 -37.19 -32.98 -12.54
C ILE A 294 -37.85 -32.99 -13.91
N SER A 295 -37.14 -33.54 -14.89
CA SER A 295 -37.69 -33.72 -16.23
C SER A 295 -38.53 -35.01 -16.32
N SER A 296 -39.37 -35.12 -17.35
CA SER A 296 -40.05 -36.37 -17.69
C SER A 296 -39.08 -37.53 -17.98
N PHE A 297 -37.83 -37.23 -18.33
CA PHE A 297 -36.76 -38.22 -18.50
C PHE A 297 -36.12 -38.70 -17.19
N ASP A 298 -36.47 -38.09 -16.05
CA ASP A 298 -35.87 -38.33 -14.73
C ASP A 298 -36.72 -39.22 -13.81
N ILE A 299 -37.82 -39.80 -14.31
CA ILE A 299 -38.81 -40.52 -13.48
C ILE A 299 -38.17 -41.63 -12.62
N GLU A 300 -37.22 -42.39 -13.17
CA GLU A 300 -36.52 -43.46 -12.44
C GLU A 300 -35.68 -42.95 -11.26
N ASN A 301 -35.10 -41.74 -11.38
CA ASN A 301 -34.21 -41.15 -10.37
C ASN A 301 -34.89 -40.01 -9.58
N ARG A 302 -36.20 -39.81 -9.78
CA ARG A 302 -37.00 -38.73 -9.19
C ARG A 302 -36.79 -38.59 -7.68
N ILE A 303 -36.82 -39.71 -6.96
CA ILE A 303 -36.64 -39.72 -5.49
C ILE A 303 -35.25 -39.26 -5.08
N GLY A 304 -34.21 -39.71 -5.78
CA GLY A 304 -32.83 -39.31 -5.52
C GLY A 304 -32.60 -37.83 -5.82
N ILE A 305 -33.14 -37.33 -6.92
CA ILE A 305 -33.10 -35.90 -7.28
C ILE A 305 -33.81 -35.06 -6.21
N LEU A 306 -35.05 -35.40 -5.85
CA LEU A 306 -35.80 -34.70 -4.80
C LEU A 306 -35.05 -34.70 -3.47
N SER A 307 -34.46 -35.83 -3.08
CA SER A 307 -33.73 -35.94 -1.84
C SER A 307 -32.44 -35.10 -1.87
N TYR A 308 -31.76 -35.02 -3.02
CA TYR A 308 -30.58 -34.17 -3.18
C TYR A 308 -30.95 -32.68 -3.14
N ILE A 309 -32.05 -32.28 -3.79
CA ILE A 309 -32.59 -30.92 -3.72
C ILE A 309 -32.96 -30.58 -2.27
N LYS A 310 -33.64 -31.50 -1.56
CA LYS A 310 -33.95 -31.34 -0.15
C LYS A 310 -32.69 -31.07 0.67
N PHE A 311 -31.68 -31.92 0.52
CA PHE A 311 -30.42 -31.81 1.23
C PHE A 311 -29.78 -30.42 1.00
N GLN A 312 -29.66 -30.00 -0.26
CA GLN A 312 -29.01 -28.74 -0.58
C GLN A 312 -29.82 -27.53 -0.13
N LEU A 313 -31.13 -27.48 -0.42
CA LEU A 313 -31.99 -26.39 0.02
C LEU A 313 -32.03 -26.28 1.55
N ASN A 314 -32.06 -27.40 2.26
CA ASN A 314 -32.02 -27.40 3.71
C ASN A 314 -30.72 -26.79 4.24
N ASN A 315 -29.57 -27.09 3.63
CA ASN A 315 -28.29 -26.49 4.02
C ASN A 315 -28.27 -24.97 3.75
N PHE A 316 -28.71 -24.54 2.57
CA PHE A 316 -28.70 -23.11 2.21
C PHE A 316 -29.68 -22.27 3.04
N LEU A 317 -30.92 -22.76 3.23
CA LEU A 317 -31.96 -22.03 3.97
C LEU A 317 -31.67 -22.01 5.48
N ASN A 318 -31.11 -23.08 6.05
CA ASN A 318 -30.65 -23.06 7.44
C ASN A 318 -29.34 -22.27 7.63
N GLY A 319 -28.52 -22.14 6.59
CA GLY A 319 -27.23 -21.44 6.69
C GLY A 319 -27.36 -19.92 6.84
N HIS A 320 -28.40 -19.31 6.25
CA HIS A 320 -28.58 -17.86 6.34
C HIS A 320 -30.06 -17.46 6.21
N THR A 321 -30.56 -16.64 7.15
CA THR A 321 -32.00 -16.31 7.28
C THR A 321 -32.57 -15.50 6.12
N GLU A 322 -31.75 -14.68 5.46
CA GLU A 322 -32.17 -13.92 4.27
C GLU A 322 -32.14 -14.73 2.96
N THR A 323 -31.70 -16.00 2.98
CA THR A 323 -31.66 -16.82 1.77
C THR A 323 -33.07 -17.18 1.31
N LYS A 324 -33.33 -17.04 0.01
CA LYS A 324 -34.63 -17.32 -0.62
C LYS A 324 -34.46 -18.34 -1.75
N SER A 325 -35.50 -19.14 -1.97
CA SER A 325 -35.53 -20.08 -3.10
C SER A 325 -36.83 -19.96 -3.89
N ILE A 326 -36.72 -20.07 -5.21
CA ILE A 326 -37.82 -20.13 -6.16
C ILE A 326 -37.62 -21.42 -6.96
N ILE A 327 -38.62 -22.30 -6.94
CA ILE A 327 -38.61 -23.53 -7.71
C ILE A 327 -39.77 -23.47 -8.69
N LEU A 328 -39.48 -23.63 -9.97
CA LEU A 328 -40.46 -23.67 -11.04
C LEU A 328 -40.62 -25.11 -11.49
N THR A 329 -41.85 -25.52 -11.78
CA THR A 329 -42.12 -26.80 -12.42
C THR A 329 -43.43 -26.72 -13.19
N HIS A 330 -43.51 -27.48 -14.28
CA HIS A 330 -44.73 -27.67 -15.05
C HIS A 330 -45.47 -28.95 -14.66
N ASP A 331 -44.84 -29.82 -13.87
CA ASP A 331 -45.40 -31.11 -13.45
C ASP A 331 -46.09 -31.01 -12.09
N ILE A 332 -47.38 -31.36 -12.06
CA ILE A 332 -48.22 -31.28 -10.85
C ILE A 332 -47.77 -32.32 -9.82
N GLN A 333 -47.31 -33.51 -10.23
CA GLN A 333 -46.83 -34.51 -9.29
C GLN A 333 -45.57 -34.04 -8.57
N THR A 334 -44.63 -33.47 -9.31
CA THR A 334 -43.42 -32.83 -8.77
C THR A 334 -43.78 -31.69 -7.84
N LEU A 335 -44.79 -30.88 -8.16
CA LEU A 335 -45.27 -29.84 -7.25
C LEU A 335 -45.77 -30.39 -5.90
N TYR A 336 -46.52 -31.50 -5.89
CA TYR A 336 -46.96 -32.15 -4.66
C TYR A 336 -45.79 -32.69 -3.84
N ASP A 337 -44.79 -33.27 -4.49
CA ASP A 337 -43.60 -33.81 -3.82
C ASP A 337 -42.71 -32.69 -3.27
N LEU A 338 -42.56 -31.58 -4.02
CA LEU A 338 -41.84 -30.38 -3.59
C LEU A 338 -42.53 -29.69 -2.41
N GLU A 339 -43.87 -29.62 -2.38
CA GLU A 339 -44.58 -29.02 -1.24
C GLU A 339 -44.26 -29.73 0.07
N LYS A 340 -44.30 -31.07 0.09
CA LYS A 340 -43.96 -31.85 1.28
C LYS A 340 -42.51 -31.62 1.71
N LEU A 341 -41.59 -31.66 0.75
CA LEU A 341 -40.17 -31.42 0.96
C LEU A 341 -39.91 -30.03 1.55
N VAL A 342 -40.48 -28.97 0.96
CA VAL A 342 -40.30 -27.59 1.42
C VAL A 342 -40.95 -27.40 2.79
N SER A 343 -42.14 -27.96 3.03
CA SER A 343 -42.79 -27.94 4.34
C SER A 343 -41.88 -28.51 5.44
N GLU A 344 -41.18 -29.61 5.18
CA GLU A 344 -40.20 -30.18 6.12
C GLU A 344 -39.00 -29.26 6.35
N ILE A 345 -38.46 -28.63 5.29
CA ILE A 345 -37.33 -27.68 5.41
C ILE A 345 -37.75 -26.47 6.24
N ILE A 346 -38.92 -25.88 5.95
CA ILE A 346 -39.43 -24.71 6.66
C ILE A 346 -39.64 -25.02 8.15
N ASN A 347 -40.15 -26.21 8.47
CA ASN A 347 -40.24 -26.67 9.86
C ASN A 347 -38.87 -26.76 10.53
N SER A 348 -37.85 -27.28 9.83
CA SER A 348 -36.48 -27.31 10.34
C SER A 348 -35.92 -25.90 10.56
N CYS A 349 -36.12 -24.97 9.60
CA CYS A 349 -35.64 -23.60 9.73
C CYS A 349 -36.29 -22.87 10.91
N ASN A 350 -37.60 -23.03 11.09
CA ASN A 350 -38.36 -22.44 12.21
C ASN A 350 -37.99 -23.03 13.58
N GLN A 351 -37.34 -24.19 13.64
CA GLN A 351 -36.79 -24.76 14.88
C GLN A 351 -35.38 -24.22 15.18
N ASN A 352 -34.60 -23.93 14.14
CA ASN A 352 -33.21 -23.52 14.24
C ASN A 352 -33.02 -22.00 14.33
N HIS A 353 -34.01 -21.21 13.88
CA HIS A 353 -33.95 -19.76 13.79
C HIS A 353 -35.14 -19.10 14.50
N SER A 354 -34.94 -17.88 14.99
CA SER A 354 -36.00 -17.05 15.58
C SER A 354 -36.97 -16.48 14.55
N GLU A 355 -36.48 -16.26 13.34
CA GLU A 355 -37.19 -15.73 12.20
C GLU A 355 -38.15 -16.76 11.63
N LYS A 356 -39.35 -16.32 11.24
CA LYS A 356 -40.35 -17.21 10.66
C LYS A 356 -40.15 -17.35 9.15
N PHE A 357 -39.72 -18.54 8.75
CA PHE A 357 -39.70 -18.96 7.37
C PHE A 357 -41.09 -19.41 6.93
N ASN A 358 -41.47 -19.03 5.71
CA ASN A 358 -42.72 -19.40 5.07
C ASN A 358 -42.49 -19.64 3.57
N PHE A 359 -43.43 -20.31 2.91
CA PHE A 359 -43.43 -20.46 1.46
C PHE A 359 -44.83 -20.23 0.89
N SER A 360 -44.91 -19.97 -0.41
CA SER A 360 -46.16 -19.79 -1.14
C SER A 360 -46.11 -20.58 -2.43
N ILE A 361 -47.25 -21.14 -2.82
CA ILE A 361 -47.39 -21.89 -4.07
C ILE A 361 -48.22 -21.04 -5.02
N LEU A 362 -47.61 -20.66 -6.14
CA LEU A 362 -48.18 -19.77 -7.13
C LEU A 362 -48.27 -20.51 -8.47
N ARG A 363 -49.28 -20.15 -9.26
CA ARG A 363 -49.42 -20.58 -10.65
C ARG A 363 -49.27 -19.38 -11.56
N LEU A 364 -48.39 -19.51 -12.55
CA LEU A 364 -48.29 -18.56 -13.65
C LEU A 364 -49.29 -18.94 -14.74
N SER A 365 -50.26 -18.08 -15.01
CA SER A 365 -51.23 -18.25 -16.09
C SER A 365 -51.52 -16.91 -16.75
N ASN A 366 -51.44 -16.84 -18.09
CA ASN A 366 -51.68 -15.62 -18.87
C ASN A 366 -50.88 -14.40 -18.35
N ASN A 367 -49.58 -14.60 -18.07
CA ASN A 367 -48.66 -13.60 -17.51
C ASN A 367 -49.10 -13.03 -16.14
N LYS A 368 -49.95 -13.75 -15.39
CA LYS A 368 -50.38 -13.40 -14.04
C LYS A 368 -50.02 -14.51 -13.06
N LEU A 369 -49.62 -14.12 -11.85
CA LEU A 369 -49.35 -15.03 -10.74
C LEU A 369 -50.56 -15.06 -9.81
N ASP A 370 -51.15 -16.25 -9.67
CA ASP A 370 -52.27 -16.50 -8.77
C ASP A 370 -51.89 -17.57 -7.74
N THR A 371 -52.48 -17.55 -6.56
CA THR A 371 -52.29 -18.61 -5.56
C THR A 371 -52.81 -19.95 -6.11
N PHE A 372 -51.97 -20.99 -6.04
CA PHE A 372 -52.36 -22.32 -6.49
C PHE A 372 -53.15 -23.07 -5.40
N PRO A 373 -54.37 -23.56 -5.69
CA PRO A 373 -55.20 -24.23 -4.69
C PRO A 373 -54.81 -25.71 -4.50
N LEU A 374 -53.57 -25.99 -4.08
CA LEU A 374 -52.97 -27.33 -4.04
C LEU A 374 -53.88 -28.43 -3.46
N LYS A 375 -54.53 -28.17 -2.31
CA LYS A 375 -55.39 -29.14 -1.62
C LYS A 375 -56.70 -29.47 -2.34
N LYS A 376 -57.20 -28.55 -3.16
CA LYS A 376 -58.46 -28.70 -3.91
C LYS A 376 -58.23 -29.02 -5.38
N TYR A 377 -57.00 -28.86 -5.86
CA TYR A 377 -56.67 -29.08 -7.25
C TYR A 377 -56.81 -30.55 -7.60
N GLN A 378 -57.55 -30.83 -8.68
CA GLN A 378 -57.74 -32.15 -9.22
C GLN A 378 -57.56 -32.04 -10.73
N GLU A 379 -56.44 -32.54 -11.23
CA GLU A 379 -56.08 -32.39 -12.64
C GLU A 379 -57.16 -32.99 -13.55
N TYR A 380 -57.66 -34.19 -13.22
CA TYR A 380 -58.74 -34.84 -13.96
C TYR A 380 -60.00 -33.96 -14.07
N THR A 381 -60.41 -33.32 -12.97
CA THR A 381 -61.53 -32.39 -12.93
C THR A 381 -61.27 -31.17 -13.81
N THR A 382 -60.08 -30.58 -13.72
CA THR A 382 -59.70 -29.42 -14.54
C THR A 382 -59.66 -29.74 -16.03
N LEU A 383 -59.14 -30.92 -16.41
CA LEU A 383 -59.19 -31.37 -17.81
C LEU A 383 -60.64 -31.51 -18.30
N MET A 384 -61.50 -32.11 -17.49
CA MET A 384 -62.92 -32.28 -17.80
C MET A 384 -63.65 -30.94 -17.95
N GLU A 385 -63.37 -29.98 -17.06
CA GLU A 385 -63.89 -28.61 -17.16
C GLU A 385 -63.41 -27.90 -18.43
N ASN A 386 -62.14 -28.05 -18.81
CA ASN A 386 -61.60 -27.47 -20.03
C ASN A 386 -62.22 -28.10 -21.29
N ILE A 387 -62.47 -29.41 -21.29
CA ILE A 387 -63.17 -30.10 -22.38
C ILE A 387 -64.61 -29.59 -22.51
N PHE A 388 -65.30 -29.35 -21.39
CA PHE A 388 -66.65 -28.82 -21.40
C PHE A 388 -66.72 -27.39 -21.93
N ASP A 389 -65.83 -26.51 -21.45
CA ASP A 389 -65.73 -25.12 -21.94
C ASP A 389 -65.45 -25.11 -23.46
N TYR A 390 -64.47 -25.90 -23.90
CA TYR A 390 -64.13 -26.02 -25.32
C TYR A 390 -65.27 -26.60 -26.16
N GLY A 391 -66.00 -27.60 -25.64
CA GLY A 391 -67.20 -28.14 -26.27
C GLY A 391 -68.31 -27.11 -26.45
N LYS A 392 -68.41 -26.10 -25.57
CA LYS A 392 -69.31 -24.94 -25.75
C LYS A 392 -68.83 -23.94 -26.80
N GLY A 393 -67.64 -24.11 -27.36
CA GLY A 393 -66.98 -23.12 -28.20
C GLY A 393 -66.33 -21.97 -27.41
N GLU A 394 -66.19 -22.13 -26.09
CA GLU A 394 -65.47 -21.20 -25.23
C GLU A 394 -63.98 -21.57 -25.20
N LYS A 395 -63.09 -20.59 -24.98
CA LYS A 395 -61.63 -20.80 -24.85
C LYS A 395 -60.96 -21.50 -26.06
N PRO A 396 -60.99 -20.86 -27.25
CA PRO A 396 -60.36 -21.41 -28.46
C PRO A 396 -58.86 -21.66 -28.31
N GLU A 397 -58.19 -20.99 -27.36
CA GLU A 397 -56.78 -21.20 -27.03
C GLU A 397 -56.43 -22.66 -26.64
N TYR A 398 -57.41 -23.48 -26.27
CA TYR A 398 -57.20 -24.89 -25.95
C TYR A 398 -57.10 -25.82 -27.16
N GLU A 399 -57.34 -25.34 -28.38
CA GLU A 399 -57.37 -26.15 -29.60
C GLU A 399 -56.14 -27.06 -29.78
N ILE A 400 -54.95 -26.58 -29.40
CA ILE A 400 -53.68 -27.31 -29.57
C ILE A 400 -53.58 -28.48 -28.56
N VAL A 401 -54.11 -28.31 -27.36
CA VAL A 401 -53.94 -29.25 -26.23
C VAL A 401 -55.18 -30.10 -25.93
N ILE A 402 -56.31 -29.81 -26.59
CA ILE A 402 -57.60 -30.42 -26.27
C ILE A 402 -57.63 -31.92 -26.56
N GLY A 403 -57.03 -32.37 -27.65
CA GLY A 403 -56.98 -33.80 -28.01
C GLY A 403 -56.28 -34.62 -26.92
N ASN A 404 -55.15 -34.12 -26.39
CA ASN A 404 -54.47 -34.78 -25.28
C ASN A 404 -55.32 -34.76 -24.00
N SER A 405 -56.04 -33.67 -23.73
CA SER A 405 -56.95 -33.57 -22.58
C SER A 405 -58.08 -34.60 -22.65
N ILE A 406 -58.76 -34.71 -23.80
CA ILE A 406 -59.84 -35.67 -24.04
C ILE A 406 -59.32 -37.10 -23.87
N ARG A 407 -58.17 -37.42 -24.48
CA ARG A 407 -57.54 -38.74 -24.37
C ARG A 407 -57.28 -39.11 -22.91
N ARG A 408 -56.62 -38.24 -22.14
CA ARG A 408 -56.29 -38.49 -20.73
C ARG A 408 -57.54 -38.69 -19.88
N VAL A 409 -58.59 -37.90 -20.11
CA VAL A 409 -59.87 -38.05 -19.38
C VAL A 409 -60.55 -39.36 -19.71
N LEU A 410 -60.67 -39.70 -21.00
CA LEU A 410 -61.34 -40.93 -21.42
C LEU A 410 -60.57 -42.19 -21.00
N GLU A 411 -59.25 -42.16 -21.10
CA GLU A 411 -58.37 -43.25 -20.67
C GLU A 411 -58.45 -43.46 -19.15
N ALA A 412 -58.38 -42.38 -18.35
CA ALA A 412 -58.53 -42.47 -16.90
C ALA A 412 -59.92 -43.01 -16.52
N PHE A 413 -60.98 -42.53 -17.16
CA PHE A 413 -62.34 -43.00 -16.93
C PHE A 413 -62.51 -44.49 -17.29
N GLY A 414 -62.09 -44.88 -18.49
CA GLY A 414 -62.22 -46.26 -18.99
C GLY A 414 -61.41 -47.26 -18.18
N THR A 415 -60.17 -46.88 -17.86
CA THR A 415 -59.27 -47.75 -17.09
C THR A 415 -59.80 -47.93 -15.66
N PHE A 416 -60.24 -46.85 -15.02
CA PHE A 416 -60.67 -46.91 -13.62
C PHE A 416 -62.05 -47.57 -13.44
N ILE A 417 -63.03 -47.23 -14.29
CA ILE A 417 -64.41 -47.71 -14.13
C ILE A 417 -64.62 -49.09 -14.76
N TYR A 418 -63.99 -49.35 -15.91
CA TYR A 418 -64.28 -50.54 -16.71
C TYR A 418 -63.05 -51.44 -16.95
N LYS A 419 -61.85 -51.05 -16.51
CA LYS A 419 -60.58 -51.74 -16.83
C LYS A 419 -60.38 -51.88 -18.34
N LYS A 420 -60.79 -50.85 -19.09
CA LYS A 420 -60.70 -50.79 -20.56
C LYS A 420 -59.85 -49.61 -20.99
N GLY A 421 -58.95 -49.86 -21.94
CA GLY A 421 -58.20 -48.80 -22.61
C GLY A 421 -59.12 -47.94 -23.49
N ILE A 422 -58.55 -46.85 -24.00
CA ILE A 422 -59.29 -45.89 -24.82
C ILE A 422 -59.87 -46.50 -26.10
N ASP A 423 -59.25 -47.57 -26.61
CA ASP A 423 -59.68 -48.28 -27.82
C ASP A 423 -60.85 -49.23 -27.60
N GLU A 424 -60.96 -49.80 -26.40
CA GLU A 424 -61.92 -50.87 -26.12
C GLU A 424 -63.20 -50.34 -25.48
N ILE A 425 -63.17 -49.16 -24.84
CA ILE A 425 -64.30 -48.64 -24.07
C ILE A 425 -65.55 -48.39 -24.95
N SER A 426 -65.35 -47.90 -26.17
CA SER A 426 -66.44 -47.59 -27.11
C SER A 426 -66.91 -48.79 -27.94
N THR A 427 -66.10 -49.83 -28.09
CA THR A 427 -66.46 -51.03 -28.88
C THR A 427 -66.84 -52.23 -28.02
N SER A 428 -66.70 -52.12 -26.70
CA SER A 428 -67.09 -53.19 -25.78
C SER A 428 -68.62 -53.28 -25.70
N LYS A 429 -69.17 -54.40 -26.18
CA LYS A 429 -70.61 -54.70 -26.08
C LYS A 429 -71.13 -54.63 -24.64
N GLU A 430 -70.31 -55.00 -23.67
CA GLU A 430 -70.66 -54.93 -22.24
C GLU A 430 -70.81 -53.47 -21.77
N VAL A 431 -69.93 -52.58 -22.20
CA VAL A 431 -69.98 -51.15 -21.85
C VAL A 431 -71.13 -50.47 -22.59
N LEU A 432 -71.27 -50.74 -23.90
CA LEU A 432 -72.36 -50.20 -24.71
C LEU A 432 -73.75 -50.67 -24.25
N SER A 433 -73.85 -51.85 -23.63
CA SER A 433 -75.13 -52.31 -23.06
C SER A 433 -75.66 -51.38 -21.96
N LYS A 434 -74.79 -50.59 -21.32
CA LYS A 434 -75.14 -49.64 -20.25
C LYS A 434 -75.72 -48.32 -20.77
N ILE A 435 -75.55 -48.00 -22.06
CA ILE A 435 -76.15 -46.80 -22.66
C ILE A 435 -77.47 -47.13 -23.38
N PRO A 436 -78.39 -46.15 -23.52
CA PRO A 436 -79.66 -46.35 -24.24
C PRO A 436 -79.47 -46.84 -25.68
N GLU A 437 -80.33 -47.74 -26.14
CA GLU A 437 -80.21 -48.41 -27.44
C GLU A 437 -80.06 -47.43 -28.61
N LYS A 438 -80.84 -46.34 -28.60
CA LYS A 438 -80.79 -45.28 -29.62
C LYS A 438 -79.42 -44.60 -29.82
N TYR A 439 -78.46 -44.76 -28.90
CA TYR A 439 -77.14 -44.15 -29.01
C TYR A 439 -76.00 -45.15 -29.20
N ARG A 440 -76.29 -46.46 -29.12
CA ARG A 440 -75.25 -47.51 -29.13
C ARG A 440 -74.47 -47.51 -30.44
N ASP A 441 -75.18 -47.54 -31.56
CA ASP A 441 -74.56 -47.61 -32.89
C ASP A 441 -73.70 -46.37 -33.17
N TYR A 442 -74.13 -45.18 -32.72
CA TYR A 442 -73.34 -43.96 -32.87
C TYR A 442 -72.01 -44.04 -32.13
N PHE A 443 -72.03 -44.40 -30.84
CA PHE A 443 -70.81 -44.46 -30.02
C PHE A 443 -69.90 -45.65 -30.36
N GLU A 444 -70.47 -46.79 -30.80
CA GLU A 444 -69.68 -47.93 -31.30
C GLU A 444 -68.83 -47.55 -32.51
N ASN A 445 -69.40 -46.72 -33.40
CA ASN A 445 -68.76 -46.29 -34.64
C ASN A 445 -68.05 -44.92 -34.52
N LEU A 446 -68.01 -44.32 -33.33
CA LEU A 446 -67.40 -43.00 -33.13
C LEU A 446 -65.87 -43.09 -33.30
N LEU A 447 -65.36 -42.49 -34.39
CA LEU A 447 -63.94 -42.47 -34.72
C LEU A 447 -63.15 -41.39 -33.97
N TYR A 448 -63.49 -41.13 -32.70
CA TYR A 448 -62.75 -40.18 -31.86
C TYR A 448 -61.26 -40.54 -31.78
N ARG A 449 -60.92 -41.83 -31.91
CA ARG A 449 -59.53 -42.32 -31.93
C ARG A 449 -58.66 -41.65 -32.98
N LEU A 450 -59.17 -41.43 -34.20
CA LEU A 450 -58.43 -40.74 -35.26
C LEU A 450 -58.14 -39.28 -34.90
N VAL A 451 -59.07 -38.65 -34.17
CA VAL A 451 -58.94 -37.27 -33.66
C VAL A 451 -57.97 -37.19 -32.47
N LEU A 452 -57.92 -38.23 -31.63
CA LEU A 452 -57.13 -38.25 -30.39
C LEU A 452 -55.71 -38.84 -30.56
N HIS A 453 -55.49 -39.72 -31.54
CA HIS A 453 -54.20 -40.41 -31.76
C HIS A 453 -53.17 -39.57 -32.50
N GLY A 454 -53.59 -38.50 -33.20
CA GLY A 454 -52.68 -37.62 -33.93
C GLY A 454 -51.56 -37.04 -33.07
N GLY A 455 -51.81 -36.75 -31.78
CA GLY A 455 -50.88 -35.99 -30.94
C GLY A 455 -49.75 -36.75 -30.23
N SER A 456 -49.71 -38.09 -30.23
CA SER A 456 -48.87 -38.82 -29.24
C SER A 456 -48.13 -40.08 -29.70
N HIS A 457 -48.32 -40.57 -30.93
CA HIS A 457 -47.65 -41.79 -31.40
C HIS A 457 -46.63 -41.51 -32.50
N TYR A 458 -45.43 -41.09 -32.08
CA TYR A 458 -44.26 -41.01 -32.97
C TYR A 458 -43.97 -42.36 -33.66
N GLU A 459 -44.38 -43.48 -33.06
CA GLU A 459 -44.23 -44.83 -33.62
C GLU A 459 -45.03 -45.05 -34.91
N GLU A 460 -46.29 -44.63 -34.98
CA GLU A 460 -47.12 -44.74 -36.20
C GLU A 460 -46.68 -43.74 -37.29
N HIS A 461 -46.18 -42.58 -36.88
CA HIS A 461 -45.56 -41.61 -37.80
C HIS A 461 -44.29 -42.16 -38.45
N VAL A 462 -43.44 -42.89 -37.71
CA VAL A 462 -42.25 -43.56 -38.26
C VAL A 462 -42.64 -44.75 -39.14
N LYS A 463 -43.69 -45.51 -38.80
CA LYS A 463 -44.17 -46.65 -39.59
C LYS A 463 -44.83 -46.25 -40.91
N SER A 464 -45.52 -45.10 -40.96
CA SER A 464 -46.31 -44.70 -42.12
C SER A 464 -45.53 -43.89 -43.17
N LEU A 465 -44.34 -43.36 -42.88
CA LEU A 465 -43.49 -42.57 -43.80
C LEU A 465 -44.23 -41.43 -44.55
N ASN A 466 -45.43 -41.07 -44.10
CA ASN A 466 -46.26 -40.06 -44.73
C ASN A 466 -45.95 -38.70 -44.11
N ASN A 467 -45.87 -37.69 -44.99
CA ASN A 467 -45.50 -36.32 -44.68
C ASN A 467 -46.12 -35.79 -43.36
N LEU A 468 -45.33 -34.99 -42.65
CA LEU A 468 -45.59 -34.27 -41.40
C LEU A 468 -46.86 -33.39 -41.37
N THR A 469 -47.72 -33.48 -42.37
CA THR A 469 -48.92 -32.67 -42.62
C THR A 469 -50.23 -33.32 -42.17
N PHE A 470 -50.22 -34.48 -41.50
CA PHE A 470 -51.48 -35.11 -41.04
C PHE A 470 -52.23 -34.28 -39.98
N PHE A 471 -51.50 -33.46 -39.21
CA PHE A 471 -52.05 -32.60 -38.16
C PHE A 471 -52.96 -31.48 -38.69
N ASP A 472 -52.83 -31.10 -39.96
CA ASP A 472 -53.62 -30.01 -40.58
C ASP A 472 -55.00 -30.48 -41.10
N TYR A 473 -55.35 -31.76 -40.97
CA TYR A 473 -56.59 -32.31 -41.55
C TYR A 473 -57.79 -32.41 -40.59
N ILE A 474 -57.58 -32.28 -39.26
CA ILE A 474 -58.69 -32.31 -38.29
C ILE A 474 -59.09 -30.87 -37.97
N SER A 475 -60.29 -30.48 -38.40
CA SER A 475 -60.80 -29.14 -38.18
C SER A 475 -61.06 -28.85 -36.69
N ASN A 476 -61.02 -27.58 -36.30
CA ASN A 476 -61.43 -27.14 -34.96
C ASN A 476 -62.88 -27.58 -34.65
N GLU A 477 -63.75 -27.61 -35.65
CA GLU A 477 -65.14 -28.10 -35.53
C GLU A 477 -65.21 -29.59 -35.18
N ASP A 478 -64.36 -30.42 -35.79
CA ASP A 478 -64.28 -31.86 -35.47
C ASP A 478 -63.75 -32.09 -34.05
N LYS A 479 -62.81 -31.26 -33.58
CA LYS A 479 -62.32 -31.30 -32.18
C LYS A 479 -63.42 -30.91 -31.20
N ILE A 480 -64.20 -29.87 -31.49
CA ILE A 480 -65.35 -29.45 -30.68
C ILE A 480 -66.41 -30.56 -30.65
N ARG A 481 -66.73 -31.16 -31.81
CA ARG A 481 -67.66 -32.30 -31.88
C ARG A 481 -67.18 -33.46 -31.03
N THR A 482 -65.90 -33.83 -31.15
CA THR A 482 -65.30 -34.92 -30.36
C THR A 482 -65.34 -34.62 -28.86
N ALA A 483 -65.07 -33.37 -28.44
CA ALA A 483 -65.20 -32.96 -27.04
C ALA A 483 -66.63 -33.16 -26.51
N LYS A 484 -67.64 -32.73 -27.27
CA LYS A 484 -69.06 -32.93 -26.94
C LYS A 484 -69.40 -34.41 -26.83
N ASP A 485 -69.05 -35.19 -27.86
CA ASP A 485 -69.36 -36.61 -27.95
C ASP A 485 -68.79 -37.40 -26.76
N ILE A 486 -67.53 -37.14 -26.38
CA ILE A 486 -66.91 -37.83 -25.25
C ILE A 486 -67.57 -37.48 -23.92
N LEU A 487 -67.95 -36.21 -23.70
CA LEU A 487 -68.69 -35.84 -22.50
C LEU A 487 -70.09 -36.46 -22.47
N CYS A 488 -70.79 -36.50 -23.62
CA CYS A 488 -72.06 -37.21 -23.76
C CYS A 488 -71.90 -38.71 -23.47
N PHE A 489 -70.84 -39.33 -23.98
CA PHE A 489 -70.55 -40.75 -23.75
C PHE A 489 -70.33 -41.04 -22.25
N ILE A 490 -69.49 -40.24 -21.58
CA ILE A 490 -69.27 -40.36 -20.13
C ILE A 490 -70.58 -40.11 -19.36
N PHE A 491 -71.40 -39.14 -19.76
CA PHE A 491 -72.69 -38.86 -19.12
C PHE A 491 -73.67 -40.04 -19.21
N LEU A 492 -73.76 -40.68 -20.38
CA LEU A 492 -74.63 -41.84 -20.57
C LEU A 492 -74.17 -43.05 -19.77
N LEU A 493 -72.86 -43.23 -19.62
CA LEU A 493 -72.28 -44.32 -18.83
C LEU A 493 -72.38 -44.05 -17.32
N ASN A 494 -72.15 -42.81 -16.89
CA ASN A 494 -72.18 -42.41 -15.49
C ASN A 494 -72.45 -40.90 -15.33
N ASN A 495 -73.73 -40.54 -15.23
CA ASN A 495 -74.16 -39.15 -15.10
C ASN A 495 -73.65 -38.48 -13.81
N LEU A 496 -73.73 -39.16 -12.67
CA LEU A 496 -73.30 -38.63 -11.37
C LEU A 496 -71.81 -38.30 -11.36
N HIS A 497 -70.99 -39.15 -12.00
CA HIS A 497 -69.55 -38.91 -12.16
C HIS A 497 -69.30 -37.59 -12.89
N LEU A 498 -69.87 -37.42 -14.09
CA LEU A 498 -69.68 -36.21 -14.88
C LEU A 498 -70.17 -34.95 -14.14
N LEU A 499 -71.38 -35.01 -13.56
CA LEU A 499 -72.00 -33.86 -12.90
C LEU A 499 -71.23 -33.42 -11.64
N LYS A 500 -70.60 -34.36 -10.91
CA LYS A 500 -69.78 -34.00 -9.74
C LYS A 500 -68.49 -33.29 -10.15
N HIS A 501 -67.80 -33.77 -11.18
CA HIS A 501 -66.60 -33.12 -11.70
C HIS A 501 -66.92 -31.75 -12.33
N LEU A 502 -68.07 -31.58 -12.97
CA LEU A 502 -68.50 -30.29 -13.54
C LEU A 502 -69.36 -29.45 -12.59
N SER A 503 -69.38 -29.73 -11.29
CA SER A 503 -70.27 -29.08 -10.32
C SER A 503 -70.08 -27.55 -10.18
N GLN A 504 -68.92 -27.03 -10.56
CA GLN A 504 -68.63 -25.58 -10.57
C GLN A 504 -69.10 -24.89 -11.86
N LYS A 505 -69.52 -25.66 -12.87
CA LYS A 505 -70.01 -25.15 -14.16
C LYS A 505 -71.52 -25.01 -14.14
N LYS A 506 -72.03 -23.99 -14.83
CA LYS A 506 -73.47 -23.73 -14.95
C LYS A 506 -74.07 -24.51 -16.13
N ASP A 507 -75.32 -24.92 -15.95
CA ASP A 507 -76.16 -25.50 -17.01
C ASP A 507 -75.56 -26.75 -17.64
N VAL A 508 -74.79 -27.54 -16.88
CA VAL A 508 -74.10 -28.74 -17.40
C VAL A 508 -75.09 -29.75 -17.93
N GLU A 509 -76.06 -30.16 -17.11
CA GLU A 509 -77.03 -31.19 -17.47
C GLU A 509 -77.91 -30.76 -18.66
N SER A 510 -78.37 -29.51 -18.70
CA SER A 510 -79.15 -29.00 -19.83
C SER A 510 -78.31 -28.91 -21.11
N THR A 511 -77.03 -28.50 -21.00
CA THR A 511 -76.10 -28.45 -22.14
C THR A 511 -75.83 -29.85 -22.71
N ILE A 512 -75.46 -30.82 -21.86
CA ILE A 512 -75.19 -32.20 -22.30
C ILE A 512 -76.44 -32.84 -22.91
N ASN A 513 -77.62 -32.62 -22.31
CA ASN A 513 -78.87 -33.11 -22.87
C ASN A 513 -79.21 -32.48 -24.23
N SER A 514 -78.84 -31.22 -24.48
CA SER A 514 -78.95 -30.60 -25.80
C SER A 514 -78.06 -31.32 -26.81
N TRP A 515 -76.78 -31.53 -26.48
CA TRP A 515 -75.85 -32.25 -27.36
C TRP A 515 -76.31 -33.69 -27.65
N LEU A 516 -76.89 -34.38 -26.66
CA LEU A 516 -77.47 -35.71 -26.85
C LEU A 516 -78.69 -35.70 -27.80
N LYS A 517 -79.51 -34.65 -27.77
CA LYS A 517 -80.62 -34.49 -28.73
C LYS A 517 -80.10 -34.26 -30.13
N ASP A 518 -79.03 -33.48 -30.29
CA ASP A 518 -78.40 -33.23 -31.59
C ASP A 518 -77.85 -34.53 -32.19
N ILE A 519 -77.23 -35.39 -31.37
CA ILE A 519 -76.78 -36.73 -31.79
C ILE A 519 -77.97 -37.59 -32.24
N GLY A 520 -79.02 -37.68 -31.41
CA GLY A 520 -80.20 -38.50 -31.73
C GLY A 520 -81.14 -37.93 -32.80
N SER A 521 -80.89 -36.72 -33.30
CA SER A 521 -81.64 -36.12 -34.44
C SER A 521 -80.90 -36.31 -35.76
N ASN A 522 -79.60 -36.59 -35.71
CA ASN A 522 -78.73 -36.74 -36.87
C ASN A 522 -78.39 -38.21 -37.20
N PHE A 523 -78.86 -39.16 -36.39
CA PHE A 523 -78.66 -40.61 -36.55
C PHE A 523 -79.93 -41.40 -36.28
#